data_AF-A0A2C1YJE7-F1
#
_entry.id   AF-A0A2C1YJE7-F1
#
_cell.length_a   1.000
_cell.length_b   1.000
_cell.length_c   1.000
_cell.angle_alpha   90.00
_cell.angle_beta   90.00
_cell.angle_gamma   90.00
#
_symmetry.space_group_name_H-M   'P 1'
#
loop_
_entity.id
_entity.type
_entity.pdbx_description
1 polymer ?
#
loop_
_entity_poly.entity_id
_entity_poly.type
_entity_poly.pdbx_seq_one_letter_code
_entity_poly.pdbx_strand_id
1 'polypeptide(L)'
;MAPFIVLILSFLILRITGVLGISYFDAWDTSLRVAVALMFLLTATAHWGKRRPVLIKMVPPGVPNPEFIVTITGILEIVGAIGLLIPLTSRIPSIGLALLLIFMFPANIYAARKGITFSGKPSTPLFSRTIIQIIFLTAVILAG
;
A
#
# COMPACT_ATOMS: atom_id res chain seq x y z
N MET A 1 7.01 -3.09 6.94
CA MET A 1 8.25 -2.41 6.51
C MET A 1 8.48 -2.52 5.02
N ALA A 2 8.39 -3.70 4.38
CA ALA A 2 8.66 -3.83 2.94
C ALA A 2 7.93 -2.81 2.02
N PRO A 3 6.62 -2.52 2.18
CA PRO A 3 5.96 -1.51 1.33
C PRO A 3 6.52 -0.10 1.52
N PHE A 4 6.85 0.27 2.76
CA PHE A 4 7.45 1.57 3.08
C PHE A 4 8.83 1.71 2.44
N ILE A 5 9.65 0.65 2.51
CA ILE A 5 10.96 0.62 1.86
C ILE A 5 10.80 0.76 0.34
N VAL A 6 9.88 0.02 -0.27
CA VAL A 6 9.63 0.11 -1.71
C VAL A 6 9.17 1.51 -2.12
N LEU A 7 8.25 2.13 -1.37
CA LEU A 7 7.81 3.51 -1.64
C LEU A 7 8.99 4.48 -1.63
N ILE A 8 9.79 4.50 -0.56
CA ILE A 8 10.89 5.46 -0.42
C ILE A 8 12.00 5.20 -1.43
N LEU A 9 12.46 3.95 -1.57
CA LEU A 9 13.56 3.63 -2.47
C LEU A 9 13.19 3.86 -3.93
N SER A 10 12.00 3.41 -4.37
CA SER A 10 11.58 3.63 -5.75
C SER A 10 11.39 5.12 -6.04
N PHE A 11 10.79 5.89 -5.13
CA PHE A 11 10.67 7.35 -5.30
C PHE A 11 12.03 8.03 -5.44
N LEU A 12 12.99 7.71 -4.58
CA LEU A 12 14.32 8.31 -4.63
C LEU A 12 15.07 7.92 -5.91
N ILE A 13 15.03 6.65 -6.30
CA ILE A 13 15.67 6.16 -7.53
C ILE A 13 15.09 6.90 -8.74
N LEU A 14 13.76 6.95 -8.86
CA LEU A 14 13.09 7.64 -9.97
C LEU A 14 13.37 9.14 -9.97
N ARG A 15 13.42 9.78 -8.80
CA ARG A 15 13.74 11.20 -8.73
C ARG A 15 15.18 11.48 -9.17
N ILE A 16 16.13 10.64 -8.76
CA ILE A 16 17.54 10.73 -9.17
C ILE A 16 17.66 10.54 -10.68
N THR A 17 16.98 9.56 -11.28
CA THR A 17 17.04 9.37 -12.73
C THR A 17 16.44 10.55 -13.51
N GLY A 18 15.41 11.21 -12.97
CA GLY A 18 14.92 12.49 -13.49
C GLY A 18 15.99 13.57 -13.49
N VAL A 19 16.65 13.79 -12.34
CA VAL A 19 17.77 14.76 -12.21
C VAL A 19 18.94 14.44 -13.15
N LEU A 20 19.18 13.16 -13.44
CA LEU A 20 20.22 12.71 -14.37
C LEU A 20 19.82 12.79 -15.85
N GLY A 21 18.63 13.32 -16.17
CA GLY A 21 18.24 13.68 -17.54
C GLY A 21 17.12 12.82 -18.16
N ILE A 22 16.49 11.90 -17.41
CA ILE A 22 15.29 11.21 -17.90
C ILE A 22 14.07 12.12 -17.69
N SER A 23 13.70 12.87 -18.73
CA SER A 23 12.64 13.89 -18.69
C SER A 23 11.28 13.38 -18.17
N TYR A 24 10.98 12.10 -18.34
CA TYR A 24 9.76 11.48 -17.82
C TYR A 24 9.66 11.52 -16.28
N PHE A 25 10.79 11.47 -15.56
CA PHE A 25 10.82 11.48 -14.08
C PHE A 25 11.28 12.82 -13.49
N ASP A 26 11.38 13.86 -14.31
CA ASP A 26 11.86 15.16 -13.87
C ASP A 26 10.88 15.82 -12.89
N ALA A 27 9.59 15.56 -13.12
CA ALA A 27 8.52 15.97 -12.24
C ALA A 27 8.36 14.99 -11.06
N TRP A 28 8.28 15.54 -9.84
CA TRP A 28 8.24 14.75 -8.60
C TRP A 28 6.94 13.95 -8.46
N ASP A 29 5.82 14.44 -9.01
CA ASP A 29 4.52 13.80 -9.01
C ASP A 29 4.51 12.50 -9.83
N THR A 30 5.19 12.49 -10.98
CA THR A 30 5.31 11.27 -11.81
C THR A 30 6.15 10.21 -11.11
N SER A 31 7.26 10.60 -10.49
CA SER A 31 8.08 9.70 -9.66
C SER A 31 7.28 9.13 -8.48
N LEU A 32 6.48 9.96 -7.81
CA LEU A 32 5.64 9.55 -6.69
C LEU A 32 4.53 8.59 -7.12
N ARG A 33 3.84 8.86 -8.23
CA ARG A 33 2.82 7.99 -8.82
C ARG A 33 3.33 6.58 -9.06
N VAL A 34 4.49 6.46 -9.71
CA VAL A 34 5.11 5.17 -9.98
C VAL A 34 5.53 4.49 -8.68
N ALA A 35 6.11 5.23 -7.73
CA ALA A 35 6.51 4.67 -6.44
C ALA A 35 5.31 4.12 -5.62
N VAL A 36 4.20 4.85 -5.60
CA VAL A 36 2.95 4.41 -4.96
C VAL A 36 2.36 3.20 -5.67
N ALA A 37 2.36 3.18 -7.01
CA ALA A 37 1.91 2.02 -7.77
C ALA A 37 2.76 0.77 -7.48
N LEU A 38 4.09 0.89 -7.46
CA LEU A 38 4.99 -0.22 -7.12
C LEU A 38 4.78 -0.71 -5.68
N MET A 39 4.57 0.20 -4.74
CA MET A 39 4.23 -0.16 -3.36
C MET A 39 2.95 -0.99 -3.30
N PHE A 40 1.88 -0.59 -4.00
CA PHE A 40 0.61 -1.31 -4.01
C PHE A 40 0.68 -2.64 -4.77
N LEU A 41 1.41 -2.71 -5.88
CA LEU A 41 1.63 -3.98 -6.57
C LEU A 41 2.37 -4.98 -5.66
N LEU A 42 3.35 -4.50 -4.86
CA LEU A 42 4.00 -5.34 -3.86
C LEU A 42 3.02 -5.79 -2.77
N THR A 43 2.21 -4.90 -2.19
CA THR A 43 1.23 -5.30 -1.16
C THR A 43 0.21 -6.27 -1.71
N ALA A 44 -0.24 -6.05 -2.95
CA ALA A 44 -1.16 -6.91 -3.65
C ALA A 44 -0.66 -8.35 -3.66
N THR A 45 0.61 -8.61 -3.98
CA THR A 45 1.17 -9.99 -4.02
C THR A 45 0.92 -10.81 -2.74
N ALA A 46 0.77 -10.15 -1.58
CA ALA A 46 0.49 -10.83 -0.32
C ALA A 46 -0.88 -11.52 -0.28
N HIS A 47 -1.83 -11.13 -1.14
CA HIS A 47 -3.20 -11.66 -1.21
C HIS A 47 -3.29 -13.03 -1.88
N TRP A 48 -2.26 -13.46 -2.62
CA TRP A 48 -2.27 -14.74 -3.35
C TRP A 48 -1.15 -15.71 -2.95
N GLY A 49 -0.14 -15.24 -2.22
CA GLY A 49 1.03 -16.04 -1.85
C GLY A 49 1.00 -16.59 -0.42
N LYS A 50 2.19 -16.92 0.08
CA LYS A 50 2.43 -17.46 1.44
C LYS A 50 1.93 -16.54 2.58
N ARG A 51 1.68 -15.26 2.29
CA ARG A 51 1.22 -14.27 3.26
C ARG A 51 -0.32 -14.23 3.40
N ARG A 52 -1.06 -14.81 2.45
CA ARG A 52 -2.54 -14.79 2.43
C ARG A 52 -3.15 -15.32 3.73
N PRO A 53 -2.71 -16.47 4.30
CA PRO A 53 -3.29 -16.96 5.56
C PRO A 53 -3.11 -16.00 6.73
N VAL A 54 -2.03 -15.20 6.73
CA VAL A 54 -1.80 -14.19 7.77
C VAL A 54 -2.75 -13.01 7.56
N LEU A 55 -2.93 -12.53 6.33
CA LEU A 55 -3.89 -11.46 6.03
C LEU A 55 -5.31 -11.83 6.47
N ILE A 56 -5.74 -13.06 6.20
CA ILE A 56 -7.04 -13.58 6.64
C ILE A 56 -7.16 -13.53 8.17
N LYS A 57 -6.12 -13.93 8.90
CA LYS A 57 -6.09 -13.86 10.37
C LYS A 57 -6.12 -12.44 10.93
N MET A 58 -5.72 -11.44 10.15
CA MET A 58 -5.78 -10.04 10.57
C MET A 58 -7.18 -9.44 10.47
N VAL A 59 -8.08 -10.08 9.71
CA VAL A 59 -9.46 -9.59 9.56
C VAL A 59 -10.19 -9.68 10.90
N PRO A 60 -10.76 -8.57 11.41
CA PRO A 60 -11.49 -8.59 12.68
C PRO A 60 -12.72 -9.51 12.64
N PRO A 61 -13.11 -10.13 13.78
CA PRO A 61 -14.18 -11.14 13.84
C PRO A 61 -15.60 -10.65 13.49
N GLY A 62 -15.81 -9.35 13.29
CA GLY A 62 -17.09 -8.78 12.83
C GLY A 62 -17.23 -8.66 11.31
N VAL A 63 -16.19 -8.99 10.54
CA VAL A 63 -16.20 -8.90 9.08
C VAL A 63 -16.59 -10.27 8.49
N PRO A 64 -17.68 -10.37 7.73
CA PRO A 64 -18.09 -11.62 7.11
C PRO A 64 -17.12 -12.03 5.99
N ASN A 65 -16.91 -13.34 5.84
CA ASN A 65 -16.07 -13.94 4.81
C ASN A 65 -14.68 -13.27 4.63
N PRO A 66 -13.79 -13.40 5.62
CA PRO A 66 -12.43 -12.82 5.59
C PRO A 66 -11.64 -13.14 4.32
N GLU A 67 -11.79 -14.36 3.79
CA GLU A 67 -11.12 -14.80 2.58
C GLU A 67 -11.50 -13.99 1.35
N PHE A 68 -12.80 -13.75 1.19
CA PHE A 68 -13.33 -12.94 0.10
C PHE A 68 -12.87 -11.49 0.22
N ILE A 69 -12.91 -10.92 1.43
CA ILE A 69 -12.45 -9.54 1.68
C ILE A 69 -10.96 -9.38 1.34
N VAL A 70 -10.13 -10.34 1.74
CA VAL A 70 -8.71 -10.36 1.36
C VAL A 70 -8.57 -10.42 -0.17
N THR A 71 -9.32 -11.27 -0.88
CA THR A 71 -9.26 -11.29 -2.34
C THR A 71 -9.67 -9.96 -2.98
N ILE A 72 -10.78 -9.35 -2.53
CA ILE A 72 -11.28 -8.08 -3.08
C ILE A 72 -10.30 -6.94 -2.81
N THR A 73 -9.77 -6.84 -1.59
CA THR A 73 -8.78 -5.81 -1.26
C THR A 73 -7.53 -5.92 -2.14
N GLY A 74 -7.02 -7.13 -2.38
CA GLY A 74 -5.91 -7.35 -3.32
C GLY A 74 -6.23 -6.92 -4.75
N ILE A 75 -7.42 -7.24 -5.28
CA ILE A 75 -7.84 -6.81 -6.62
C ILE A 75 -7.91 -5.27 -6.69
N LEU A 76 -8.49 -4.62 -5.68
CA LEU A 76 -8.60 -3.16 -5.61
C LEU A 76 -7.22 -2.49 -5.56
N GLU A 77 -6.24 -3.08 -4.86
CA GLU A 77 -4.85 -2.58 -4.87
C GLU A 77 -4.26 -2.62 -6.27
N ILE A 78 -4.45 -3.70 -7.03
CA ILE A 78 -3.95 -3.83 -8.41
C ILE A 78 -4.63 -2.82 -9.33
N VAL A 79 -5.96 -2.76 -9.33
CA VAL A 79 -6.73 -1.85 -10.19
C VAL A 79 -6.39 -0.40 -9.85
N GLY A 80 -6.29 -0.07 -8.57
CA GLY A 80 -5.90 1.25 -8.11
C GLY A 80 -4.48 1.62 -8.53
N ALA A 81 -3.52 0.70 -8.39
CA ALA A 81 -2.14 0.92 -8.81
C ALA A 81 -2.02 1.18 -10.32
N ILE A 82 -2.70 0.37 -11.15
CA ILE A 82 -2.72 0.55 -12.61
C ILE A 82 -3.40 1.88 -12.97
N GLY A 83 -4.54 2.18 -12.35
CA GLY A 83 -5.26 3.42 -12.61
C GLY A 83 -4.46 4.68 -12.22
N LEU A 84 -3.64 4.60 -11.18
CA LEU A 84 -2.78 5.72 -10.74
C LEU A 84 -1.71 6.09 -11.78
N LEU A 85 -1.31 5.13 -12.63
CA LEU A 85 -0.32 5.35 -13.68
C LEU A 85 -0.89 6.08 -14.90
N ILE A 86 -2.20 6.33 -14.96
CA ILE A 86 -2.87 7.07 -16.03
C ILE A 86 -3.16 8.48 -15.51
N PRO A 87 -2.38 9.53 -15.92
CA PRO A 87 -2.48 10.87 -15.34
C PRO A 87 -3.87 11.51 -15.46
N LEU A 88 -4.62 11.17 -16.51
CA LEU A 88 -5.96 11.71 -16.75
C LEU A 88 -6.99 11.22 -15.72
N THR A 89 -6.78 10.02 -15.16
CA THR A 89 -7.74 9.38 -14.24
C THR A 89 -7.19 9.22 -12.83
N SER A 90 -5.90 9.50 -12.57
CA SER A 90 -5.16 9.23 -11.33
C SER A 90 -5.85 9.65 -10.04
N ARG A 91 -6.64 10.73 -10.06
CA ARG A 91 -7.39 11.22 -8.90
C ARG A 91 -8.42 10.23 -8.37
N ILE A 92 -9.11 9.50 -9.24
CA ILE A 92 -10.14 8.52 -8.83
C ILE A 92 -9.49 7.30 -8.14
N PRO A 93 -8.48 6.62 -8.74
CA PRO A 93 -7.72 5.57 -8.09
C PRO A 93 -7.01 6.01 -6.81
N SER A 94 -6.46 7.23 -6.76
CA SER A 94 -5.86 7.79 -5.54
C SER A 94 -6.85 7.83 -4.39
N ILE A 95 -8.04 8.41 -4.60
CA ILE A 95 -9.11 8.45 -3.58
C ILE A 95 -9.52 7.03 -3.19
N GLY A 96 -9.70 6.13 -4.15
CA GLY A 96 -10.05 4.73 -3.91
C GLY A 96 -9.01 3.99 -3.06
N LEU A 97 -7.73 4.13 -3.38
CA LEU A 97 -6.61 3.56 -2.63
C LEU A 97 -6.49 4.17 -1.22
N ALA A 98 -6.73 5.48 -1.08
CA ALA A 98 -6.73 6.13 0.23
C ALA A 98 -7.86 5.60 1.13
N LEU A 99 -9.08 5.45 0.58
CA LEU A 99 -10.19 4.84 1.28
C LEU A 99 -9.89 3.38 1.65
N LEU A 100 -9.31 2.60 0.72
CA LEU A 100 -8.89 1.24 0.97
C LEU A 100 -7.92 1.14 2.16
N LEU A 101 -6.90 2.01 2.20
CA LEU A 101 -5.96 2.10 3.31
C LEU A 101 -6.66 2.40 4.65
N ILE A 102 -7.63 3.32 4.67
CA ILE A 102 -8.42 3.65 5.85
C ILE A 102 -9.22 2.43 6.33
N PHE A 103 -9.92 1.74 5.41
CA PHE A 103 -10.73 0.57 5.74
C PHE A 103 -9.92 -0.65 6.16
N MET A 104 -8.68 -0.79 5.68
CA MET A 104 -7.77 -1.86 6.10
C MET A 104 -7.08 -1.56 7.44
N PHE A 105 -7.05 -0.31 7.91
CA PHE A 105 -6.36 0.06 9.14
C PHE A 105 -6.87 -0.66 10.41
N PRO A 106 -8.19 -0.89 10.60
CA PRO A 106 -8.69 -1.72 11.70
C PRO A 106 -8.08 -3.13 11.78
N ALA A 107 -7.80 -3.77 10.63
CA ALA A 107 -7.12 -5.06 10.60
C ALA A 107 -5.68 -4.96 11.13
N ASN A 108 -4.99 -3.85 10.89
CA ASN A 108 -3.67 -3.58 11.45
C ASN A 108 -3.70 -3.37 12.97
N ILE A 109 -4.71 -2.64 13.47
CA ILE A 109 -4.92 -2.47 14.92
C ILE A 109 -5.18 -3.83 15.58
N TYR A 110 -6.07 -4.64 14.98
CA TYR A 110 -6.41 -5.97 15.47
C TYR A 110 -5.16 -6.87 15.53
N ALA A 111 -4.37 -6.90 14.46
CA ALA A 111 -3.13 -7.68 14.39
C ALA A 111 -2.09 -7.25 15.44
N ALA A 112 -1.96 -5.95 15.70
CA ALA A 112 -1.07 -5.44 16.73
C ALA A 112 -1.54 -5.84 18.14
N ARG A 113 -2.84 -5.68 18.43
CA ARG A 113 -3.42 -6.01 19.75
C ARG A 113 -3.41 -7.50 20.06
N LYS A 114 -3.59 -8.35 19.05
CA LYS A 114 -3.59 -9.81 19.20
C LYS A 114 -2.21 -10.45 19.03
N GLY A 115 -1.16 -9.66 18.85
CA GLY A 115 0.20 -10.16 18.70
C GLY A 115 0.37 -11.11 17.50
N ILE A 116 -0.38 -10.89 16.42
CA ILE A 116 -0.30 -11.76 15.22
C ILE A 116 1.12 -11.68 14.66
N THR A 117 1.78 -12.82 14.58
CA THR A 117 3.16 -12.91 14.09
C THR A 117 3.20 -13.05 12.57
N PHE A 118 4.17 -12.38 11.96
CA PHE A 118 4.48 -12.50 10.54
C PHE A 118 5.80 -13.23 10.40
N SER A 119 5.76 -14.48 9.92
CA SER A 119 6.96 -15.31 9.75
C SER A 119 7.80 -15.43 11.02
N GLY A 120 7.14 -15.62 12.18
CA GLY A 120 7.80 -15.75 13.49
C GLY A 120 8.26 -14.43 14.12
N LYS A 121 8.08 -13.28 13.45
CA LYS A 121 8.38 -11.96 14.03
C LYS A 121 7.11 -11.29 14.55
N PRO A 122 7.19 -10.53 15.66
CA PRO A 122 6.05 -9.75 16.14
C PRO A 122 5.62 -8.72 15.10
N SER A 123 4.32 -8.38 15.14
CA SER A 123 3.78 -7.32 14.29
C SER A 123 4.45 -5.98 14.59
N THR A 124 4.46 -5.10 13.59
CA THR A 124 4.93 -3.72 13.78
C THR A 124 4.18 -3.07 14.93
N PRO A 125 4.86 -2.41 15.89
CA PRO A 125 4.21 -1.68 16.97
C PRO A 125 3.15 -0.72 16.43
N LEU A 126 2.02 -0.62 17.13
CA LEU A 126 0.87 0.16 16.65
C LEU A 126 1.25 1.62 16.37
N PHE A 127 2.04 2.24 17.24
CA PHE A 127 2.52 3.62 17.06
C PHE A 127 3.27 3.80 15.72
N SER A 128 4.28 2.96 15.47
CA SER A 128 5.04 2.98 14.20
C SER A 128 4.14 2.67 13.00
N ARG A 129 3.15 1.79 13.15
CA ARG A 129 2.17 1.45 12.11
C ARG A 129 1.30 2.65 11.76
N THR A 130 0.84 3.42 12.75
CA THR A 130 0.06 4.64 12.55
C THR A 130 0.85 5.71 11.80
N ILE A 131 2.12 5.92 12.17
CA ILE A 131 2.98 6.88 11.45
C ILE A 131 3.14 6.48 9.98
N ILE A 132 3.46 5.20 9.73
CA ILE A 132 3.62 4.70 8.35
C ILE A 132 2.30 4.80 7.58
N GLN A 133 1.16 4.57 8.23
CA GLN A 133 -0.16 4.72 7.62
C GLN A 133 -0.42 6.16 7.17
N ILE A 134 -0.07 7.15 8.00
CA ILE A 134 -0.18 8.57 7.65
C ILE A 134 0.68 8.88 6.43
N ILE A 135 1.93 8.40 6.41
CA ILE A 135 2.83 8.59 5.27
C ILE A 135 2.23 7.98 3.99
N PHE A 136 1.67 6.77 4.06
CA PHE A 136 1.02 6.14 2.91
C PHE A 136 -0.18 6.94 2.43
N LEU A 137 -1.07 7.38 3.34
CA LEU A 137 -2.22 8.20 2.96
C LEU A 137 -1.79 9.50 2.27
N THR A 138 -0.81 10.22 2.84
CA THR A 138 -0.28 11.43 2.24
C THR A 138 0.33 11.16 0.86
N ALA A 139 1.16 10.11 0.73
CA ALA A 139 1.78 9.76 -0.55
C ALA A 139 0.73 9.41 -1.62
N VAL A 140 -0.31 8.65 -1.26
CA VAL A 140 -1.39 8.29 -2.18
C VAL A 140 -2.18 9.51 -2.64
N ILE A 141 -2.54 10.40 -1.71
CA ILE A 141 -3.28 11.62 -2.02
C ILE A 141 -2.45 12.53 -2.95
N LEU A 142 -1.15 12.70 -2.67
CA LEU A 142 -0.26 13.52 -3.49
C LEU A 142 0.05 12.90 -4.86
N ALA A 143 -0.11 11.59 -5.01
CA ALA A 143 0.04 10.91 -6.29
C ALA A 143 -1.19 11.04 -7.20
N GLY A 144 -2.36 11.42 -6.68
CA GLY A 144 -3.60 11.57 -7.46
C GLY A 144 -3.62 12.86 -8.24
#